data_AF-A0A3B7BZQ3-F1
#
_entry.id   AF-A0A3B7BZQ3-F1
#
_cell.length_a   1.000
_cell.length_b   1.000
_cell.length_c   1.000
_cell.angle_alpha   90.00
_cell.angle_beta   90.00
_cell.angle_gamma   90.00
#
_symmetry.space_group_name_H-M   'P 1'
#
loop_
_entity.id
_entity.type
_entity.pdbx_description
1 polymer ?
#
loop_
_entity_poly.entity_id
_entity_poly.type
_entity_poly.pdbx_seq_one_letter_code
_entity_poly.pdbx_strand_id
1 'polypeptide(L)'
;MKVKHLFTLLVLIGNLSYGQSRKTKKMIQEIKKEWSLDENDKISYKRIVEIPELTKKEIYNKVLSFLVENQIENYELITQNDDAGLILDQGVYSGIHNNGRGGMFLVDIDCKYSIKTEIKEGRVR
;
A
#
# COMPACT_ATOMS: atom_id res chain seq x y z
N MET A 1 -7.31 20.01 48.12
CA MET A 1 -8.00 19.01 47.27
C MET A 1 -7.81 17.64 47.91
N LYS A 2 -8.87 16.95 48.35
CA LYS A 2 -8.76 15.68 49.09
C LYS A 2 -8.16 14.61 48.16
N VAL A 3 -7.17 13.84 48.62
CA VAL A 3 -6.41 12.80 47.88
C VAL A 3 -7.30 11.88 47.03
N LYS A 4 -8.52 11.59 47.51
CA LYS A 4 -9.53 10.81 46.77
C LYS A 4 -9.92 11.42 45.41
N HIS A 5 -10.01 12.74 45.32
CA HIS A 5 -10.40 13.45 44.09
C HIS A 5 -9.26 13.48 43.06
N LEU A 6 -8.00 13.44 43.53
CA LEU A 6 -6.82 13.35 42.67
C LEU A 6 -6.74 11.96 42.00
N PHE A 7 -7.05 10.90 42.75
CA PHE A 7 -7.10 9.54 42.22
C PHE A 7 -8.21 9.35 41.17
N THR A 8 -9.40 9.91 41.41
CA THR A 8 -10.50 9.86 40.44
C THR A 8 -10.14 10.61 39.14
N LEU A 9 -9.45 11.75 39.24
CA LEU A 9 -8.98 12.51 38.09
C LEU A 9 -7.94 11.73 37.26
N LEU A 10 -6.99 11.06 37.92
CA LEU A 10 -5.96 10.25 37.26
C LEU A 10 -6.54 9.06 36.48
N VAL A 11 -7.56 8.39 37.02
CA VAL A 11 -8.24 7.27 36.34
C VAL A 11 -9.03 7.75 35.12
N LEU A 12 -9.62 8.95 35.18
CA LEU A 12 -10.33 9.54 34.03
C LEU A 12 -9.38 9.94 32.89
N ILE A 13 -8.17 10.43 33.20
CA ILE A 13 -7.18 10.81 32.18
C ILE A 13 -6.56 9.56 31.50
N GLY A 14 -6.43 8.45 32.23
CA GLY A 14 -5.85 7.20 31.72
C GLY A 14 -6.66 6.51 30.61
N ASN A 15 -7.93 6.87 30.41
CA ASN A 15 -8.81 6.28 29.39
C ASN A 15 -8.79 7.03 28.04
N LEU A 16 -8.01 8.11 27.89
CA LEU A 16 -7.97 8.93 26.67
C LEU A 16 -6.92 8.48 25.64
N SER A 17 -6.29 7.31 25.81
CA SER A 17 -5.20 6.87 24.94
C SER A 17 -5.62 5.85 23.89
N TYR A 18 -6.51 6.22 22.97
CA TYR A 18 -6.63 5.53 21.67
C TYR A 18 -7.01 6.51 20.58
N GLY A 19 -6.02 7.01 19.85
CA GLY A 19 -6.25 7.82 18.68
C GLY A 19 -5.11 7.67 17.73
N GLN A 20 -5.31 6.89 16.66
CA GLN A 20 -4.53 7.09 15.43
C GLN A 20 -4.36 8.59 15.23
N SER A 21 -3.11 9.02 15.04
CA SER A 21 -2.78 10.44 14.93
C SER A 21 -3.73 11.12 13.94
N ARG A 22 -4.10 12.38 14.18
CA ARG A 22 -4.93 13.16 13.25
C ARG A 22 -4.41 13.07 11.80
N LYS A 23 -3.08 12.97 11.65
CA LYS A 23 -2.38 12.73 10.40
C LYS A 23 -2.76 11.38 9.75
N THR A 24 -2.74 10.29 10.51
CA THR A 24 -3.13 8.95 10.03
C THR A 24 -4.60 8.92 9.60
N LYS A 25 -5.52 9.51 10.37
CA LYS A 25 -6.94 9.58 9.98
C LYS A 25 -7.14 10.36 8.68
N LYS A 26 -6.43 11.47 8.50
CA LYS A 26 -6.48 12.28 7.29
C LYS A 26 -5.94 11.50 6.08
N MET A 27 -4.78 10.85 6.23
CA MET A 27 -4.19 9.99 5.20
C MET A 27 -5.13 8.84 4.80
N ILE A 28 -5.76 8.17 5.77
CA ILE A 28 -6.75 7.11 5.48
C ILE A 28 -7.96 7.67 4.71
N GLN A 29 -8.44 8.87 5.05
CA GLN A 29 -9.56 9.50 4.35
C GLN A 29 -9.20 9.89 2.90
N GLU A 30 -7.97 10.33 2.66
CA GLU A 30 -7.45 10.64 1.33
C GLU A 30 -7.37 9.36 0.48
N ILE A 31 -6.79 8.28 1.03
CA ILE A 31 -6.60 7.01 0.32
C ILE A 31 -7.92 6.24 0.13
N LYS A 32 -8.92 6.42 1.00
CA LYS A 32 -10.21 5.69 0.96
C LYS A 32 -10.99 5.81 -0.35
N LYS A 33 -10.75 6.86 -1.14
CA LYS A 33 -11.42 7.06 -2.43
C LYS A 33 -10.64 6.47 -3.60
N GLU A 34 -9.42 6.02 -3.36
CA GLU A 34 -8.50 5.59 -4.41
C GLU A 34 -8.44 4.08 -4.59
N TRP A 35 -8.96 3.31 -3.63
CA TRP A 35 -9.07 1.86 -3.73
C TRP A 35 -10.53 1.41 -3.69
N SER A 36 -10.78 0.25 -4.27
CA SER A 36 -12.05 -0.46 -4.24
C SER A 36 -11.83 -1.92 -3.82
N LEU A 37 -12.88 -2.62 -3.42
CA LEU A 37 -12.81 -4.08 -3.31
C LEU A 37 -13.07 -4.69 -4.69
N ASP A 38 -12.31 -5.71 -5.04
CA ASP A 38 -12.59 -6.53 -6.22
C ASP A 38 -13.67 -7.58 -5.91
N GLU A 39 -13.99 -8.42 -6.89
CA GLU A 39 -14.99 -9.49 -6.77
C GLU A 39 -14.66 -10.57 -5.71
N ASN A 40 -13.44 -10.57 -5.18
CA ASN A 40 -12.95 -11.51 -4.17
C ASN A 40 -12.68 -10.81 -2.82
N ASP A 41 -13.26 -9.63 -2.59
CA ASP A 41 -13.05 -8.80 -1.41
C ASP A 41 -11.57 -8.39 -1.19
N LYS A 42 -10.76 -8.36 -2.25
CA LYS A 42 -9.38 -7.87 -2.18
C LYS A 42 -9.32 -6.39 -2.49
N ILE A 43 -8.43 -5.68 -1.79
CA ILE A 43 -8.17 -4.27 -2.06
C ILE A 43 -7.52 -4.15 -3.44
N SER A 44 -8.15 -3.36 -4.31
CA SER A 44 -7.71 -3.07 -5.66
C SER A 44 -7.51 -1.57 -5.86
N TYR A 45 -6.42 -1.20 -6.49
CA TYR A 45 -6.11 0.17 -6.92
C TYR A 45 -5.87 0.14 -8.42
N LYS A 46 -6.44 1.10 -9.15
CA LYS A 46 -6.28 1.22 -10.60
C LYS A 46 -5.95 2.65 -10.98
N ARG A 47 -4.92 2.82 -11.79
CA ARG A 47 -4.55 4.10 -12.37
C ARG A 47 -4.41 3.96 -13.88
N ILE A 48 -4.62 5.04 -14.60
CA ILE A 48 -4.35 5.12 -16.03
C ILE A 48 -3.42 6.30 -16.22
N VAL A 49 -2.38 6.12 -17.01
CA VAL A 49 -1.45 7.16 -17.40
C VAL A 49 -1.44 7.21 -18.92
N GLU A 50 -1.78 8.39 -19.46
CA GLU A 50 -1.73 8.69 -20.89
C GLU A 50 -0.39 9.37 -21.19
N ILE A 51 0.34 8.85 -22.17
CA ILE A 51 1.69 9.26 -22.58
C ILE A 51 1.75 9.22 -24.13
N PRO A 52 0.95 10.05 -24.82
CA PRO A 52 0.67 9.92 -26.26
C PRO A 52 1.92 10.01 -27.16
N GLU A 53 3.01 10.56 -26.65
CA GLU A 53 4.30 10.69 -27.35
C GLU A 53 5.15 9.42 -27.37
N LEU A 54 4.80 8.39 -26.59
CA LEU A 54 5.57 7.15 -26.52
C LEU A 54 4.86 5.98 -27.19
N THR A 55 5.65 5.17 -27.88
CA THR A 55 5.19 3.91 -28.44
C THR A 55 4.95 2.88 -27.34
N LYS A 56 4.08 1.90 -27.63
CA LYS A 56 3.84 0.77 -26.74
C LYS A 56 5.14 0.10 -26.27
N LYS A 57 6.11 -0.09 -27.19
CA LYS A 57 7.40 -0.72 -26.90
C LYS A 57 8.29 0.12 -25.98
N GLU A 58 8.30 1.44 -26.17
CA GLU A 58 9.05 2.35 -25.29
C GLU A 58 8.47 2.36 -23.88
N ILE A 59 7.14 2.39 -23.76
CA ILE A 59 6.46 2.29 -22.46
C ILE A 59 6.78 0.95 -21.80
N TYR A 60 6.68 -0.15 -22.54
CA TYR A 60 6.97 -1.49 -22.04
C TYR A 60 8.39 -1.60 -21.48
N ASN A 61 9.39 -1.16 -22.25
CA ASN A 61 10.77 -1.19 -21.82
C ASN A 61 11.00 -0.31 -20.57
N LYS A 62 10.40 0.89 -20.51
CA LYS A 62 10.51 1.78 -19.34
C LYS A 62 9.91 1.15 -18.08
N VAL A 63 8.73 0.54 -18.19
CA VAL A 63 8.07 -0.14 -17.06
C VAL A 63 8.93 -1.32 -16.60
N LEU A 64 9.40 -2.15 -17.53
CA LEU A 64 10.22 -3.30 -17.19
C LEU A 64 11.54 -2.89 -16.51
N SER A 65 12.23 -1.88 -17.05
CA SER A 65 13.43 -1.33 -16.43
C SER A 65 13.16 -0.84 -15.01
N PHE A 66 12.07 -0.08 -14.80
CA PHE A 66 11.69 0.38 -13.47
C PHE A 66 11.47 -0.78 -12.49
N LEU A 67 10.74 -1.82 -12.91
CA LEU A 67 10.48 -2.99 -12.05
C LEU A 67 11.76 -3.75 -11.69
N VAL A 68 12.70 -3.89 -12.63
CA VAL A 68 13.99 -4.56 -12.39
C VAL A 68 14.89 -3.73 -11.46
N GLU A 69 14.88 -2.41 -11.60
CA GLU A 69 15.69 -1.51 -10.77
C GLU A 69 15.15 -1.34 -9.35
N ASN A 70 13.82 -1.40 -9.20
CA ASN A 70 13.13 -1.14 -7.93
C ASN A 70 12.59 -2.42 -7.28
N GLN A 71 13.23 -3.57 -7.53
CA GLN A 71 12.86 -4.82 -6.90
C GLN A 71 12.91 -4.66 -5.38
N ILE A 72 11.75 -4.83 -4.76
CA ILE A 72 11.64 -4.92 -3.31
C ILE A 72 11.92 -6.36 -2.85
N GLU A 73 12.12 -6.55 -1.56
CA GLU A 73 12.27 -7.90 -1.00
C GLU A 73 11.11 -8.81 -1.40
N ASN A 74 11.42 -10.06 -1.77
CA ASN A 74 10.45 -11.06 -2.22
C ASN A 74 9.65 -10.68 -3.48
N TYR A 75 10.21 -9.84 -4.36
CA TYR A 75 9.67 -9.58 -5.69
C TYR A 75 9.80 -10.80 -6.62
N GLU A 76 8.74 -11.10 -7.36
CA GLU A 76 8.70 -12.12 -8.40
C GLU A 76 8.00 -11.59 -9.65
N LEU A 77 8.70 -11.68 -10.79
CA LEU A 77 8.13 -11.37 -12.09
C LEU A 77 7.46 -12.63 -12.66
N ILE A 78 6.13 -12.66 -12.63
CA ILE A 78 5.34 -13.84 -12.97
C ILE A 78 5.20 -14.02 -14.48
N THR A 79 4.95 -12.93 -15.21
CA THR A 79 4.72 -13.01 -16.67
C THR A 79 5.09 -11.72 -17.38
N GLN A 80 5.67 -11.90 -18.58
CA GLN A 80 6.00 -10.84 -19.52
C GLN A 80 5.49 -11.23 -20.90
N ASN A 81 4.74 -10.35 -21.54
CA ASN A 81 4.30 -10.52 -22.92
C ASN A 81 4.32 -9.16 -23.63
N ASP A 82 5.42 -8.86 -24.31
CA ASP A 82 5.60 -7.61 -25.05
C ASP A 82 4.53 -7.46 -26.16
N ASP A 83 4.27 -8.53 -26.92
CA ASP A 83 3.27 -8.52 -28.00
C ASP A 83 1.85 -8.20 -27.49
N ALA A 84 1.48 -8.69 -26.30
CA ALA A 84 0.21 -8.36 -25.64
C ALA A 84 0.26 -7.05 -24.83
N GLY A 85 1.46 -6.53 -24.54
CA GLY A 85 1.64 -5.37 -23.66
C GLY A 85 1.27 -5.68 -22.21
N LEU A 86 1.58 -6.88 -21.73
CA LEU A 86 1.20 -7.34 -20.40
C LEU A 86 2.43 -7.64 -19.55
N ILE A 87 2.46 -7.07 -18.35
CA ILE A 87 3.42 -7.42 -17.30
C ILE A 87 2.63 -7.78 -16.04
N LEU A 88 2.92 -8.95 -15.47
CA LEU A 88 2.37 -9.40 -14.19
C LEU A 88 3.53 -9.64 -13.22
N ASP A 89 3.51 -8.93 -12.10
CA ASP A 89 4.47 -9.08 -11.02
C ASP A 89 3.76 -9.20 -9.67
N GLN A 90 4.45 -9.82 -8.72
CA GLN A 90 3.97 -10.07 -7.37
C GLN A 90 5.10 -9.83 -6.37
N GLY A 91 4.73 -9.59 -5.12
CA GLY A 91 5.72 -9.52 -4.06
C GLY A 91 5.13 -9.34 -2.69
N VAL A 92 6.01 -9.12 -1.72
CA VAL A 92 5.64 -8.94 -0.31
C VAL A 92 6.33 -7.70 0.25
N TYR A 93 5.53 -6.74 0.69
CA TYR A 93 6.00 -5.68 1.57
C TYR A 93 5.97 -6.20 3.00
N SER A 94 7.12 -6.58 3.53
CA SER A 94 7.26 -7.11 4.88
C SER A 94 7.26 -5.99 5.93
N GLY A 95 6.72 -6.26 7.12
CA GLY A 95 6.87 -5.38 8.28
C GLY A 95 6.17 -4.01 8.15
N ILE A 96 5.06 -3.95 7.41
CA ILE A 96 4.24 -2.73 7.24
C ILE A 96 3.73 -2.22 8.58
N HIS A 97 3.53 -3.14 9.52
CA HIS A 97 3.28 -2.81 10.90
C HIS A 97 4.12 -3.72 11.79
N ASN A 98 4.96 -3.11 12.62
CA ASN A 98 5.74 -3.80 13.64
C ASN A 98 5.57 -3.04 14.97
N ASN A 99 4.85 -3.63 15.91
CA ASN A 99 4.69 -3.11 17.27
C ASN A 99 5.76 -3.70 18.22
N GLY A 100 7.03 -3.62 17.84
CA GLY A 100 8.13 -4.23 18.56
C GLY A 100 8.65 -3.46 19.79
N ARG A 101 8.16 -2.26 20.08
CA ARG A 101 8.65 -1.47 21.24
C ARG A 101 7.52 -1.06 22.18
N GLY A 102 7.15 -1.99 23.07
CA GLY A 102 6.36 -1.71 24.28
C GLY A 102 4.98 -2.38 24.38
N GLY A 103 4.58 -3.19 23.40
CA GLY A 103 3.34 -3.99 23.44
C GLY A 103 3.56 -5.41 23.97
N MET A 104 2.56 -5.98 24.64
CA MET A 104 2.58 -7.38 25.13
C MET A 104 2.55 -8.42 24.00
N PHE A 105 2.22 -8.03 22.77
CA PHE A 105 2.15 -8.91 21.60
C PHE A 105 2.94 -8.32 20.43
N LEU A 106 3.82 -9.14 19.85
CA LEU A 106 4.44 -8.87 18.56
C LEU A 106 3.41 -9.21 17.47
N VAL A 107 2.96 -8.19 16.74
CA VAL A 107 2.15 -8.37 15.54
C VAL A 107 3.00 -7.85 14.40
N ASP A 108 3.43 -8.78 13.54
CA ASP A 108 4.03 -8.47 12.25
C ASP A 108 2.93 -8.58 11.19
N ILE A 109 2.76 -7.51 10.42
CA ILE A 109 1.81 -7.46 9.31
C ILE A 109 2.60 -7.24 8.03
N ASP A 110 2.48 -8.21 7.12
CA ASP A 110 3.00 -8.13 5.77
C ASP A 110 1.85 -7.87 4.78
N CYS A 111 2.12 -7.19 3.67
CA CYS A 111 1.18 -7.08 2.54
C CYS A 111 1.73 -7.83 1.34
N LYS A 112 0.97 -8.82 0.91
CA LYS A 112 1.18 -9.46 -0.39
C LYS A 112 0.46 -8.65 -1.46
N TYR A 113 1.12 -8.38 -2.57
CA TYR A 113 0.52 -7.64 -3.68
C TYR A 113 0.69 -8.38 -5.00
N SER A 114 -0.13 -7.96 -5.97
CA SER A 114 0.00 -8.35 -7.37
C SER A 114 -0.27 -7.12 -8.21
N ILE A 115 0.65 -6.80 -9.12
CA ILE A 115 0.51 -5.69 -10.05
C ILE A 115 0.30 -6.28 -11.44
N LYS A 116 -0.74 -5.77 -12.10
CA LYS A 116 -1.04 -6.08 -13.50
C LYS A 116 -0.92 -4.80 -14.30
N THR A 117 0.13 -4.72 -15.11
CA THR A 117 0.38 -3.59 -15.98
C THR A 117 -0.04 -3.92 -17.40
N GLU A 118 -0.99 -3.16 -17.94
CA GLU A 118 -1.47 -3.28 -19.31
C GLU A 118 -1.05 -2.05 -20.12
N ILE A 119 -0.27 -2.29 -21.18
CA ILE A 119 0.38 -1.27 -21.99
C ILE A 119 -0.19 -1.29 -23.40
N LYS A 120 -0.61 -0.11 -23.86
CA LYS A 120 -1.07 0.14 -25.22
C LYS A 120 -0.29 1.32 -25.80
N GLU A 121 -0.52 1.60 -27.07
CA GLU A 121 0.06 2.80 -27.69
C GLU A 121 -0.36 4.05 -26.90
N GLY A 122 0.63 4.85 -26.49
CA GLY A 122 0.42 6.09 -25.76
C GLY A 122 -0.22 5.96 -24.39
N ARG A 123 -0.30 4.76 -23.79
CA ARG A 123 -1.05 4.56 -22.53
C ARG A 123 -0.59 3.35 -21.73
N VAL A 124 -0.62 3.47 -20.40
CA VAL A 124 -0.47 2.37 -19.45
C VAL A 124 -1.58 2.38 -18.40
N ARG A 125 -1.96 1.20 -17.94
CA ARG A 125 -2.96 0.97 -16.90
C ARG A 125 -2.45 -0.01 -15.86
#